data_AF-A0A453ENY6-F1
#
_entry.id   AF-A0A453ENY6-F1
#
_cell.length_a   1.000
_cell.length_b   1.000
_cell.length_c   1.000
_cell.angle_alpha   90.00
_cell.angle_beta   90.00
_cell.angle_gamma   90.00
#
_symmetry.space_group_name_H-M   'P 1'
#
loop_
_entity.id
_entity.type
_entity.pdbx_description
1 polymer ?
#
loop_
_entity_poly.entity_id
_entity_poly.type
_entity_poly.pdbx_seq_one_letter_code
_entity_poly.pdbx_strand_id
1 'polypeptide(L)'
;MNLTDDQEKMVWMIDFQGWTMGSTPLKVTRETVSVLQDCYPERLGLAILYNPPRLFESFYKIVKPFLDHETSKKVKFVYSNDKESQKIMAEVFDMDKLDSAFGGRNLATFEYSSYAEQMKEDDKKMQSNDAGSDASSEASFYSGTDSPKHGDGEHGATKKACAT
;
A
#
# COMPACT_ATOMS: atom_id res chain seq x y z
N MET A 1 11.97 -0.39 0.27
CA MET A 1 11.59 1.01 0.57
C MET A 1 12.57 1.58 1.57
N ASN A 2 13.13 2.77 1.33
CA ASN A 2 14.05 3.43 2.27
C ASN A 2 13.26 4.13 3.39
N LEU A 3 12.71 3.33 4.30
CA LEU A 3 12.18 3.82 5.57
C LEU A 3 13.30 3.70 6.60
N THR A 4 13.40 4.68 7.50
CA THR A 4 14.26 4.54 8.67
C THR A 4 13.71 3.41 9.55
N ASP A 5 14.57 2.74 10.32
CA ASP A 5 14.18 1.54 11.10
C ASP A 5 13.03 1.77 12.10
N ASP A 6 12.70 3.04 12.40
CA ASP A 6 11.60 3.46 13.27
C ASP A 6 10.26 3.75 12.56
N GLN A 7 10.22 3.76 11.21
CA GLN A 7 9.01 4.06 10.45
C GLN A 7 8.36 2.80 9.85
N GLU A 8 7.47 2.17 10.64
CA GLU A 8 6.79 0.92 10.24
C GLU A 8 5.50 1.14 9.42
N LYS A 9 4.93 2.36 9.45
CA LYS A 9 3.60 2.67 8.89
C LYS A 9 3.64 3.73 7.79
N MET A 10 2.79 3.52 6.77
CA MET A 10 2.63 4.37 5.59
C MET A 10 1.31 5.14 5.63
N VAL A 11 1.33 6.34 5.06
CA VAL A 11 0.12 7.09 4.72
C VAL A 11 -0.18 6.90 3.25
N TRP A 12 -1.39 6.46 2.92
CA TRP A 12 -1.84 6.36 1.55
C TRP A 12 -2.69 7.57 1.21
N MET A 13 -2.42 8.18 0.06
CA MET A 13 -3.21 9.27 -0.48
C MET A 13 -3.73 8.86 -1.86
N ILE A 14 -5.05 8.79 -1.98
CA ILE A 14 -5.74 8.30 -3.17
C ILE A 14 -6.54 9.45 -3.76
N ASP A 15 -6.18 9.88 -4.97
CA ASP A 15 -6.91 10.90 -5.71
C ASP A 15 -8.14 10.31 -6.38
N PHE A 16 -9.30 10.92 -6.15
CA PHE A 16 -10.58 10.55 -6.76
C PHE A 16 -10.99 11.48 -7.91
N GLN A 17 -10.12 12.38 -8.36
CA GLN A 17 -10.38 13.17 -9.56
C GLN A 17 -10.71 12.26 -10.75
N GLY A 18 -11.86 12.50 -11.37
CA GLY A 18 -12.35 11.70 -12.50
C GLY A 18 -12.96 10.33 -12.13
N TRP A 19 -13.10 10.01 -10.83
CA TRP A 19 -13.73 8.77 -10.40
C TRP A 19 -15.20 8.70 -10.80
N THR A 20 -15.64 7.50 -11.22
CA THR A 20 -17.04 7.19 -11.52
C THR A 20 -17.43 5.83 -10.96
N MET A 21 -18.73 5.52 -10.84
CA MET A 21 -19.14 4.19 -10.34
C MET A 21 -18.63 3.03 -11.22
N GLY A 22 -18.42 3.28 -12.52
CA GLY A 22 -17.87 2.30 -13.45
C GLY A 22 -16.37 2.06 -13.31
N SER A 23 -15.61 3.02 -12.74
CA SER A 23 -14.15 2.87 -12.57
C SER A 23 -13.77 1.93 -11.43
N THR A 24 -14.71 1.55 -10.56
CA THR A 24 -14.41 0.73 -9.38
C THR A 24 -15.46 -0.37 -9.19
N PRO A 25 -15.41 -1.45 -10.00
CA PRO A 25 -16.30 -2.58 -9.83
C PRO A 25 -16.14 -3.21 -8.44
N LEU A 26 -17.25 -3.59 -7.80
CA LEU A 26 -17.24 -4.12 -6.43
C LEU A 26 -16.38 -5.38 -6.29
N LYS A 27 -16.37 -6.25 -7.31
CA LYS A 27 -15.54 -7.47 -7.31
C LYS A 27 -14.05 -7.13 -7.22
N VAL A 28 -13.57 -6.22 -8.07
CA VAL A 28 -12.17 -5.78 -8.07
C VAL A 28 -11.84 -5.12 -6.73
N THR A 29 -12.74 -4.27 -6.22
CA THR A 29 -12.57 -3.61 -4.91
C THR A 29 -12.37 -4.63 -3.79
N ARG A 30 -13.18 -5.70 -3.76
CA ARG A 30 -13.05 -6.76 -2.75
C ARG A 30 -11.71 -7.50 -2.87
N GLU A 31 -11.28 -7.81 -4.08
CA GLU A 31 -9.99 -8.46 -4.32
C GLU A 31 -8.83 -7.56 -3.88
N THR A 32 -8.88 -6.26 -4.21
CA THR A 32 -7.89 -5.27 -3.75
C THR A 32 -7.87 -5.21 -2.22
N VAL A 33 -9.03 -5.09 -1.57
CA VAL A 33 -9.12 -5.07 -0.10
C VAL A 33 -8.49 -6.32 0.53
N SER A 34 -8.77 -7.52 0.00
CA SER A 34 -8.13 -8.76 0.46
C SER A 34 -6.61 -8.69 0.35
N VAL A 35 -6.08 -8.30 -0.82
CA VAL A 35 -4.62 -8.20 -1.01
C VAL A 35 -3.99 -7.22 -0.01
N LEU A 36 -4.62 -6.06 0.21
CA LEU A 36 -4.08 -5.04 1.10
C LEU A 36 -4.06 -5.51 2.56
N GLN A 37 -5.11 -6.21 3.00
CA GLN A 37 -5.19 -6.76 4.35
C GLN A 37 -4.30 -7.99 4.55
N ASP A 38 -4.13 -8.82 3.53
CA ASP A 38 -3.32 -10.04 3.62
C ASP A 38 -1.81 -9.70 3.55
N CYS A 39 -1.42 -8.72 2.74
CA CYS A 39 -0.01 -8.36 2.52
C CYS A 39 0.50 -7.24 3.41
N TYR A 40 -0.37 -6.32 3.85
CA TYR A 40 0.03 -5.10 4.56
C TYR A 40 -0.84 -4.76 5.79
N PRO A 41 -1.27 -5.72 6.63
CA PRO A 41 -2.26 -5.49 7.69
C PRO A 41 -1.86 -4.42 8.72
N GLU A 42 -0.56 -4.32 9.03
CA GLU A 42 -0.04 -3.39 10.03
C GLU A 42 0.75 -2.21 9.44
N ARG A 43 0.92 -2.17 8.11
CA ARG A 43 1.68 -1.10 7.46
C ARG A 43 0.83 0.12 7.14
N LEU A 44 -0.50 0.00 7.10
CA LEU A 44 -1.35 1.18 6.89
C LEU A 44 -1.45 1.98 8.20
N GLY A 45 -0.93 3.20 8.19
CA GLY A 45 -1.11 4.19 9.27
C GLY A 45 -2.35 5.04 9.07
N LEU A 46 -2.57 5.53 7.86
CA LEU A 46 -3.68 6.42 7.49
C LEU A 46 -4.00 6.27 6.00
N ALA A 47 -5.28 6.26 5.63
CA ALA A 47 -5.73 6.28 4.24
C ALA A 47 -6.54 7.55 3.96
N ILE A 48 -5.99 8.46 3.17
CA ILE A 48 -6.62 9.71 2.75
C ILE A 48 -7.26 9.49 1.37
N LEU A 49 -8.58 9.67 1.31
CA LEU A 49 -9.35 9.71 0.08
C LEU A 49 -9.55 11.18 -0.28
N TYR A 50 -8.80 11.65 -1.28
CA TYR A 50 -8.74 13.05 -1.66
C TYR A 50 -9.76 13.39 -2.75
N ASN A 51 -10.59 14.41 -2.49
CA ASN A 51 -11.67 14.87 -3.35
C ASN A 51 -12.62 13.77 -3.90
N PRO A 52 -13.09 12.81 -3.07
CA PRO A 52 -14.05 11.82 -3.54
C PRO A 52 -15.36 12.49 -3.96
N PRO A 53 -16.00 12.08 -5.07
CA PRO A 53 -17.34 12.55 -5.41
C PRO A 53 -18.32 12.24 -4.26
N ARG A 54 -19.32 13.10 -4.01
CA ARG A 54 -20.27 12.90 -2.90
C ARG A 54 -20.95 11.52 -2.88
N LEU A 55 -21.17 10.93 -4.06
CA LEU A 55 -21.73 9.58 -4.18
C LEU A 55 -20.80 8.48 -3.66
N PHE A 56 -19.49 8.73 -3.63
CA PHE A 56 -18.49 7.78 -3.13
C PHE A 56 -18.69 7.46 -1.65
N GLU A 57 -19.19 8.38 -0.82
CA GLU A 57 -19.51 8.06 0.59
C GLU A 57 -20.54 6.93 0.71
N SER A 58 -21.53 6.90 -0.18
CA SER A 58 -22.50 5.81 -0.26
C SER A 58 -21.86 4.51 -0.73
N PHE A 59 -20.98 4.59 -1.73
CA PHE A 59 -20.21 3.43 -2.19
C PHE A 59 -19.31 2.88 -1.07
N TYR A 60 -18.63 3.75 -0.33
CA TYR A 60 -17.79 3.36 0.80
C TYR A 60 -18.58 2.63 1.88
N LYS A 61 -19.84 3.00 2.15
CA LYS A 61 -20.71 2.24 3.08
C LYS A 61 -20.94 0.80 2.61
N ILE A 62 -20.97 0.55 1.30
CA ILE A 62 -21.10 -0.80 0.72
C ILE A 62 -19.78 -1.57 0.82
N VAL A 63 -18.65 -0.88 0.69
CA VAL A 63 -17.30 -1.49 0.75
C VAL A 63 -16.82 -1.73 2.18
N LYS A 64 -17.20 -0.85 3.12
CA LYS A 64 -16.75 -0.86 4.51
C LYS A 64 -16.87 -2.23 5.21
N PRO A 65 -17.92 -3.06 5.00
CA PRO A 65 -18.01 -4.39 5.60
C PRO A 65 -16.91 -5.36 5.16
N PHE A 66 -16.21 -5.09 4.05
CA PHE A 66 -15.07 -5.90 3.61
C PHE A 66 -13.76 -5.43 4.25
N LEU A 67 -13.72 -4.23 4.84
CA LEU A 67 -12.57 -3.75 5.59
C LEU A 67 -12.64 -4.27 7.02
N ASP A 68 -11.49 -4.67 7.59
CA ASP A 68 -11.43 -4.89 9.03
C ASP A 68 -11.68 -3.58 9.80
N HIS A 69 -12.00 -3.74 11.09
CA HIS A 69 -12.37 -2.64 11.95
C HIS A 69 -11.27 -1.58 12.07
N GLU A 70 -10.00 -1.99 12.16
CA GLU A 70 -8.87 -1.08 12.33
C GLU A 70 -8.58 -0.30 11.05
N THR A 71 -8.60 -0.95 9.89
CA THR A 71 -8.49 -0.32 8.57
C THR A 71 -9.58 0.73 8.38
N SER A 72 -10.84 0.41 8.73
CA SER A 72 -11.95 1.33 8.55
C SER A 72 -11.84 2.63 9.37
N LYS A 73 -11.14 2.61 10.52
CA LYS A 73 -10.88 3.79 11.37
C LYS A 73 -9.80 4.71 10.80
N LYS A 74 -8.89 4.16 9.99
CA LYS A 74 -7.76 4.87 9.38
C LYS A 74 -8.16 5.63 8.12
N VAL A 75 -9.36 5.42 7.59
CA VAL A 75 -9.85 6.12 6.39
C VAL A 75 -10.31 7.54 6.74
N LYS A 76 -9.79 8.53 6.05
CA LYS A 76 -10.18 9.94 6.12
C LYS A 76 -10.57 10.45 4.74
N PHE A 77 -11.72 11.12 4.69
CA PHE A 77 -12.19 11.81 3.49
C PHE A 77 -11.67 13.25 3.60
N VAL A 78 -10.94 13.69 2.58
CA VAL A 78 -10.33 15.02 2.54
C VAL A 78 -10.85 15.73 1.31
N TYR A 79 -11.34 16.95 1.49
CA TYR A 79 -11.84 17.80 0.42
C TYR A 79 -11.00 19.08 0.34
N SER A 80 -10.54 19.43 -0.86
CA SER A 80 -9.64 20.56 -1.08
C SER A 80 -10.26 21.92 -0.71
N ASN A 81 -11.58 22.02 -0.74
CA ASN A 81 -12.33 23.23 -0.39
C ASN A 81 -12.81 23.26 1.07
N ASP A 82 -12.47 22.25 1.89
CA ASP A 82 -12.87 22.15 3.29
C ASP A 82 -11.71 22.50 4.23
N LYS A 83 -11.97 23.37 5.22
CA LYS A 83 -10.91 23.89 6.10
C LYS A 83 -10.37 22.84 7.07
N GLU A 84 -11.22 21.94 7.56
CA GLU A 84 -10.77 20.87 8.47
C GLU A 84 -9.95 19.82 7.70
N SER A 85 -10.36 19.49 6.48
CA SER A 85 -9.59 18.66 5.55
C SER A 85 -8.19 19.22 5.30
N GLN A 86 -8.07 20.53 5.10
CA GLN A 86 -6.76 21.18 4.92
C GLN A 86 -5.87 21.12 6.16
N LYS A 87 -6.45 21.15 7.38
CA LYS A 87 -5.69 20.94 8.62
C LYS A 87 -5.14 19.52 8.69
N ILE A 88 -5.96 18.51 8.37
CA ILE A 88 -5.50 17.11 8.32
C ILE A 88 -4.31 16.98 7.37
N MET A 89 -4.37 17.59 6.19
CA MET A 89 -3.26 17.56 5.23
C MET A 89 -1.99 18.21 5.79
N ALA A 90 -2.10 19.36 6.44
CA ALA A 90 -0.96 20.06 7.04
C ALA A 90 -0.38 19.36 8.29
N GLU A 91 -1.17 18.56 9.00
CA GLU A 91 -0.69 17.74 10.13
C GLU A 91 0.05 16.49 9.66
N VAL A 92 -0.35 15.94 8.50
CA VAL A 92 0.18 14.68 7.97
C VAL A 92 1.36 14.89 7.03
N PHE A 93 1.38 15.98 6.27
CA PHE A 93 2.36 16.24 5.23
C PHE A 93 3.13 17.54 5.45
N ASP A 94 4.41 17.52 5.06
CA ASP A 94 5.18 18.75 4.84
C ASP A 94 4.65 19.46 3.59
N MET A 95 3.92 20.55 3.80
CA MET A 95 3.24 21.28 2.73
C MET A 95 4.20 21.92 1.72
N ASP A 96 5.48 22.12 2.04
CA ASP A 96 6.48 22.59 1.06
C ASP A 96 6.92 21.48 0.09
N LYS A 97 6.80 20.22 0.52
CA LYS A 97 7.17 19.05 -0.29
C LYS A 97 5.98 18.42 -0.99
N LEU A 98 4.78 18.58 -0.44
CA LEU A 98 3.54 18.09 -1.02
C LEU A 98 3.26 18.77 -2.37
N ASP A 99 2.85 17.98 -3.36
CA ASP A 99 2.47 18.46 -4.68
C ASP A 99 1.30 19.45 -4.60
N SER A 100 1.39 20.51 -5.39
CA SER A 100 0.32 21.50 -5.60
C SER A 100 -1.03 20.89 -6.00
N ALA A 101 -1.06 19.76 -6.71
CA ALA A 101 -2.28 19.03 -7.05
C ALA A 101 -3.08 18.58 -5.80
N PHE A 102 -2.40 18.39 -4.67
CA PHE A 102 -3.00 18.00 -3.39
C PHE A 102 -3.12 19.17 -2.40
N GLY A 103 -2.88 20.40 -2.86
CA GLY A 103 -2.92 21.61 -2.02
C GLY A 103 -1.58 21.97 -1.38
N GLY A 104 -0.49 21.30 -1.74
CA GLY A 104 0.86 21.65 -1.32
C GLY A 104 1.47 22.84 -2.08
N ARG A 105 2.72 23.16 -1.77
CA ARG A 105 3.49 24.27 -2.37
C ARG A 105 4.57 23.80 -3.33
N ASN A 106 4.75 22.48 -3.49
CA ASN A 106 5.68 21.93 -4.45
C ASN A 106 5.10 22.03 -5.86
N LEU A 107 5.79 22.77 -6.73
CA LEU A 107 5.42 22.99 -8.13
C LEU A 107 6.17 22.05 -9.09
N ALA A 108 7.02 21.16 -8.58
CA ALA A 108 7.73 20.21 -9.42
C ALA A 108 6.72 19.28 -10.08
N THR A 109 6.74 19.24 -11.41
CA THR A 109 5.92 18.31 -12.18
C THR A 109 6.50 16.91 -12.10
N PHE A 110 5.63 15.91 -11.97
CA PHE A 110 6.05 14.51 -12.04
C PHE A 110 6.52 14.18 -13.46
N GLU A 111 7.84 14.14 -13.65
CA GLU A 111 8.46 13.72 -14.91
C GLU A 111 8.77 12.21 -14.87
N TYR A 112 7.99 11.44 -15.63
CA TYR A 112 8.06 9.98 -15.62
C TYR A 112 9.46 9.44 -15.95
N SER A 113 10.16 10.03 -16.93
CA SER A 113 11.48 9.57 -17.35
C SER A 113 12.52 9.70 -16.23
N SER A 114 12.49 10.82 -15.51
CA SER A 114 13.42 11.08 -14.41
C SER A 114 13.18 10.10 -13.25
N TYR A 115 11.92 9.82 -12.93
CA TYR A 115 11.54 8.83 -11.93
C TYR A 115 11.95 7.40 -12.32
N ALA A 116 11.73 7.02 -13.58
CA ALA A 116 12.08 5.68 -14.07
C ALA A 116 13.60 5.43 -14.04
N GLU A 117 14.42 6.42 -14.38
CA GLU A 117 15.88 6.31 -14.26
C GLU A 117 16.31 6.20 -12.80
N GLN A 118 15.71 7.00 -11.90
CA GLN A 118 15.98 6.91 -10.47
C GLN A 118 15.65 5.52 -9.90
N MET A 119 14.51 4.93 -10.27
CA MET A 119 14.15 3.57 -9.86
C MET A 119 15.18 2.54 -10.32
N LYS A 120 15.65 2.61 -11.57
CA LYS A 120 16.69 1.70 -12.08
C LYS A 120 18.02 1.85 -11.32
N GLU A 121 18.36 3.06 -10.90
CA GLU A 121 19.57 3.29 -10.09
C GLU A 121 19.43 2.74 -8.68
N ASP A 122 18.27 2.91 -8.06
CA ASP A 122 18.01 2.40 -6.71
C ASP A 122 17.95 0.87 -6.68
N ASP A 123 17.37 0.23 -7.71
CA ASP A 123 17.41 -1.22 -7.90
C ASP A 123 18.85 -1.75 -7.98
N LYS A 124 19.73 -1.05 -8.72
CA LYS A 124 21.16 -1.40 -8.80
C LYS A 124 21.86 -1.28 -7.45
N LYS A 125 21.56 -0.24 -6.68
CA LYS A 125 22.13 -0.02 -5.34
C LYS A 125 21.66 -1.07 -4.33
N MET A 126 20.40 -1.49 -4.40
CA MET A 126 19.89 -2.57 -3.56
C MET A 126 20.60 -3.89 -3.87
N GLN A 127 20.78 -4.23 -5.15
CA GLN A 127 21.51 -5.44 -5.55
C GLN A 127 23.00 -5.42 -5.15
N SER A 128 23.65 -4.25 -5.16
CA SER A 128 25.05 -4.15 -4.73
C SER A 128 25.25 -4.26 -3.22
N ASN A 129 24.25 -3.87 -2.43
CA ASN A 129 24.33 -3.91 -0.97
C ASN A 129 24.04 -5.32 -0.39
N ASP A 130 23.24 -6.12 -1.09
CA ASP A 130 22.89 -7.50 -0.69
C ASP A 130 24.02 -8.51 -0.94
N ALA A 131 24.92 -8.23 -1.90
CA ALA A 131 26.11 -9.05 -2.16
C ALA A 131 27.18 -8.98 -1.05
N GLY A 132 26.98 -8.15 -0.02
CA GLY A 132 27.90 -7.96 1.11
C GLY A 132 27.58 -8.76 2.37
N SER A 133 26.43 -9.44 2.43
CA SER A 133 26.00 -10.17 3.62
C SER A 133 25.36 -11.50 3.25
N ASP A 134 26.18 -12.52 2.98
CA ASP A 134 25.87 -13.88 3.43
C ASP A 134 27.03 -14.84 3.15
N ALA A 135 27.69 -15.29 4.22
CA ALA A 135 28.35 -16.59 4.29
C ALA A 135 28.59 -16.98 5.74
N SER A 136 27.54 -17.40 6.47
CA SER A 136 27.62 -18.48 7.47
C SER A 136 26.31 -18.56 8.28
N SER A 137 25.36 -19.40 7.85
CA SER A 137 24.72 -20.44 8.70
C SER A 137 23.39 -20.96 8.14
N GLU A 138 23.36 -21.56 6.95
CA GLU A 138 22.22 -22.39 6.49
C GLU A 138 22.66 -23.72 5.87
N ALA A 139 23.75 -24.30 6.39
CA ALA A 139 24.21 -25.63 5.97
C ALA A 139 24.39 -26.55 7.17
N SER A 140 23.32 -26.85 7.92
CA SER A 140 23.34 -27.97 8.87
C SER A 140 22.00 -28.65 9.15
N PHE A 141 20.87 -28.26 8.53
CA PHE A 141 19.56 -28.79 8.92
C PHE A 141 18.89 -29.79 7.98
N TYR A 142 19.51 -30.16 6.85
CA TYR A 142 18.96 -31.16 5.93
C TYR A 142 19.92 -32.33 5.68
N SER A 143 20.06 -33.20 6.67
CA SER A 143 20.50 -34.57 6.44
C SER A 143 19.88 -35.51 7.47
N GLY A 144 19.00 -36.40 7.03
CA GLY A 144 18.67 -37.62 7.78
C GLY A 144 17.18 -37.95 7.90
N THR A 145 16.63 -38.57 6.85
CA THR A 145 15.70 -39.73 6.84
C THR A 145 14.52 -39.77 7.84
N ASP A 146 13.28 -39.77 7.34
CA ASP A 146 12.47 -41.01 7.26
C ASP A 146 11.21 -40.82 6.38
N SER A 147 10.77 -41.88 5.69
CA SER A 147 9.46 -41.99 5.02
C SER A 147 8.59 -42.97 5.82
N PRO A 148 7.26 -42.77 6.01
CA PRO A 148 6.32 -43.36 5.04
C PRO A 148 4.91 -42.70 4.88
N LYS A 149 4.39 -42.85 3.65
CA LYS A 149 3.02 -43.20 3.19
C LYS A 149 1.80 -42.28 3.41
N HIS A 150 1.33 -41.77 2.26
CA HIS A 150 0.00 -41.90 1.61
C HIS A 150 -1.30 -41.68 2.43
N GLY A 151 -2.04 -40.63 2.04
CA GLY A 151 -3.46 -40.44 2.33
C GLY A 151 -3.99 -39.22 1.58
N ASP A 152 -4.91 -39.45 0.64
CA ASP A 152 -5.51 -38.47 -0.28
C ASP A 152 -6.34 -37.39 0.42
N GLY A 153 -6.40 -36.19 -0.16
CA GLY A 153 -7.27 -35.11 0.31
C GLY A 153 -6.97 -33.76 -0.33
N GLU A 154 -7.37 -33.60 -1.58
CA GLU A 154 -7.43 -32.33 -2.30
C GLU A 154 -8.34 -31.32 -1.58
N HIS A 155 -7.78 -30.19 -1.13
CA HIS A 155 -8.38 -28.86 -1.17
C HIS A 155 -7.24 -27.84 -1.09
N GLY A 156 -6.65 -27.56 -2.25
CA GLY A 156 -5.62 -26.54 -2.39
C GLY A 156 -6.21 -25.15 -2.17
N ALA A 157 -6.09 -24.64 -0.95
CA ALA A 157 -6.09 -23.20 -0.73
C ALA A 157 -4.82 -22.66 -1.40
N THR A 158 -4.93 -22.18 -2.63
CA THR A 158 -3.88 -21.38 -3.26
C THR A 158 -3.65 -20.16 -2.38
N LYS A 159 -2.61 -20.20 -1.55
CA LYS A 159 -2.06 -19.02 -0.89
C LYS A 159 -1.66 -18.06 -2.00
N LYS A 160 -2.41 -16.96 -2.18
CA LYS A 160 -1.96 -15.85 -3.02
C LYS A 160 -0.67 -15.36 -2.38
N ALA A 161 0.46 -15.58 -3.06
CA ALA A 161 1.73 -15.05 -2.64
C ALA A 161 1.65 -13.52 -2.67
N CYS A 162 1.88 -12.88 -1.51
CA CYS A 162 2.26 -11.47 -1.50
C CYS A 162 3.62 -11.37 -2.19
N ALA A 163 3.75 -10.46 -3.14
CA ALA A 163 5.06 -10.14 -3.70
C ALA A 163 5.88 -9.45 -2.58
N THR A 164 6.95 -10.10 -2.15
CA THR A 164 7.95 -9.58 -1.22
C THR A 164 8.91 -8.66 -1.95
#